data_AF-A0AA42L1S9-F1
#
_entry.id   AF-A0AA42L1S9-F1
#
_cell.length_a   1.000
_cell.length_b   1.000
_cell.length_c   1.000
_cell.angle_alpha   90.00
_cell.angle_beta   90.00
_cell.angle_gamma   90.00
#
_symmetry.space_group_name_H-M   'P 1'
#
loop_
_entity.id
_entity.type
_entity.pdbx_description
1 polymer ?
#
loop_
_entity_poly.entity_id
_entity_poly.type
_entity_poly.pdbx_seq_one_letter_code
_entity_poly.pdbx_strand_id
1 'polypeptide(L)'
;MARIRKIQIANFRGIQLLTWCPTPGINCLIGPGDSGKSTVLDAIDLCLGARRNVQFSDADFFGLDITTPISITLTLGDLDDSMRTLEGFGAFLRGPGHHADTGVLDSGEMFIRSAGAQQLEIAASRA
;
A
#
# COMPACT_ATOMS: atom_id res chain seq x y z
N MET A 1 -13.60 -9.28 -7.05
CA MET A 1 -12.47 -9.57 -6.15
C MET A 1 -11.47 -8.45 -6.32
N ALA A 2 -11.08 -7.76 -5.25
CA ALA A 2 -10.28 -6.57 -5.45
C ALA A 2 -8.88 -6.91 -5.96
N ARG A 3 -8.32 -5.97 -6.70
CA ARG A 3 -7.03 -6.09 -7.37
C ARG A 3 -6.20 -4.84 -7.16
N ILE A 4 -4.90 -5.03 -6.95
CA ILE A 4 -3.94 -3.94 -6.93
C ILE A 4 -3.78 -3.43 -8.37
N ARG A 5 -4.07 -2.16 -8.59
CA ARG A 5 -3.94 -1.45 -9.87
C ARG A 5 -2.62 -0.71 -9.99
N LYS A 6 -2.09 -0.24 -8.86
CA LYS A 6 -0.86 0.53 -8.79
C LYS A 6 -0.17 0.33 -7.44
N ILE A 7 1.14 0.26 -7.47
CA ILE A 7 2.03 0.20 -6.32
C ILE A 7 3.04 1.33 -6.49
N GLN A 8 3.17 2.16 -5.48
CA GLN A 8 4.20 3.19 -5.40
C GLN A 8 4.96 3.01 -4.08
N ILE A 9 6.28 2.95 -4.15
CA ILE A 9 7.16 2.84 -2.98
C ILE A 9 8.22 3.92 -3.10
N ALA A 10 8.46 4.65 -2.03
CA ALA A 10 9.54 5.63 -1.93
C ALA A 10 10.26 5.47 -0.58
N ASN A 11 11.58 5.60 -0.64
CA ASN A 11 12.51 5.62 0.48
C ASN A 11 12.44 4.41 1.45
N PHE A 12 12.11 3.22 0.96
CA PHE A 12 11.90 2.03 1.80
C PHE A 12 12.98 0.95 1.56
N ARG A 13 13.83 0.71 2.55
CA ARG A 13 14.92 -0.27 2.56
C ARG A 13 15.78 -0.15 1.29
N GLY A 14 15.89 -1.21 0.48
CA GLY A 14 16.64 -1.19 -0.78
C GLY A 14 15.98 -0.41 -1.92
N ILE A 15 14.80 0.17 -1.72
CA ILE A 15 14.01 0.84 -2.76
C ILE A 15 13.99 2.35 -2.54
N GLN A 16 14.73 3.09 -3.37
CA GLN A 16 14.63 4.54 -3.41
C GLN A 16 13.28 5.00 -4.00
N LEU A 17 12.90 4.42 -5.15
CA LEU A 17 11.65 4.70 -5.85
C LEU A 17 11.22 3.48 -6.68
N LEU A 18 9.96 3.09 -6.57
CA LEU A 18 9.30 2.13 -7.44
C LEU A 18 7.91 2.65 -7.79
N THR A 19 7.55 2.58 -9.07
CA THR A 19 6.15 2.70 -9.52
C THR A 19 5.85 1.53 -10.43
N TRP A 20 4.85 0.75 -10.07
CA TRP A 20 4.46 -0.44 -10.80
C TRP A 20 2.95 -0.52 -10.96
N CYS A 21 2.48 -0.80 -12.17
CA CYS A 21 1.09 -1.05 -12.50
C CYS A 21 0.94 -2.53 -12.91
N PRO A 22 0.58 -3.43 -11.97
CA PRO A 22 0.39 -4.83 -12.29
C PRO A 22 -0.69 -5.04 -13.35
N THR A 23 -0.49 -6.02 -14.23
CA THR A 23 -1.50 -6.41 -15.21
C THR A 23 -2.50 -7.39 -14.58
N PRO A 24 -3.72 -7.55 -15.14
CA PRO A 24 -4.63 -8.61 -14.71
C PRO A 24 -3.96 -9.99 -14.78
N GLY A 25 -4.28 -10.86 -13.82
CA GLY A 25 -3.72 -12.22 -13.73
C GLY A 25 -2.53 -12.31 -12.78
N ILE A 26 -1.58 -13.20 -13.10
CA ILE A 26 -0.43 -13.50 -12.26
C ILE A 26 0.74 -12.60 -12.68
N ASN A 27 1.31 -11.89 -11.72
CA ASN A 27 2.50 -11.07 -11.91
C ASN A 27 3.67 -11.67 -11.11
N CYS A 28 4.87 -11.71 -11.71
CA CYS A 28 6.05 -12.31 -11.10
C CYS A 28 7.14 -11.26 -10.88
N LEU A 29 7.72 -11.23 -9.69
CA LEU A 29 8.93 -10.45 -9.39
C LEU A 29 10.16 -11.36 -9.58
N ILE A 30 11.03 -11.00 -10.53
CA ILE A 30 12.21 -11.80 -10.90
C ILE A 30 13.46 -10.94 -10.80
N GLY A 31 14.55 -11.51 -10.30
CA GLY A 31 15.83 -10.82 -10.18
C GLY A 31 16.80 -11.55 -9.24
N PRO A 32 18.08 -11.12 -9.22
CA PRO A 32 19.13 -11.69 -8.36
C PRO A 32 18.78 -11.66 -6.87
N GLY A 33 19.51 -12.39 -6.03
CA GLY A 33 19.40 -12.26 -4.57
C GLY A 33 19.51 -10.80 -4.14
N ASP A 34 18.74 -10.42 -3.11
CA ASP A 34 18.75 -9.07 -2.52
C ASP A 34 18.32 -7.90 -3.45
N SER A 35 17.74 -8.18 -4.62
CA SER A 35 17.27 -7.15 -5.56
C SER A 35 15.99 -6.39 -5.14
N GLY A 36 15.57 -6.47 -3.87
CA GLY A 36 14.36 -5.80 -3.36
C GLY A 36 13.03 -6.50 -3.63
N LYS A 37 13.00 -7.74 -4.15
CA LYS A 37 11.74 -8.49 -4.41
C LYS A 37 10.89 -8.67 -3.16
N SER A 38 11.50 -9.19 -2.09
CA SER A 38 10.83 -9.35 -0.80
C SER A 38 10.43 -8.00 -0.20
N THR A 39 11.24 -6.95 -0.43
CA THR A 39 10.91 -5.58 0.00
C THR A 39 9.63 -5.05 -0.65
N VAL A 40 9.38 -5.35 -1.93
CA VAL A 40 8.12 -4.99 -2.59
C VAL A 40 6.94 -5.73 -1.97
N LEU A 41 7.10 -7.04 -1.69
CA LEU A 41 6.04 -7.83 -1.05
C LEU A 41 5.76 -7.36 0.37
N ASP A 42 6.80 -7.04 1.15
CA ASP A 42 6.68 -6.46 2.48
C ASP A 42 5.95 -5.12 2.42
N ALA A 43 6.28 -4.23 1.48
CA ALA A 43 5.58 -2.95 1.33
C ALA A 43 4.08 -3.12 1.06
N ILE A 44 3.71 -4.12 0.24
CA ILE A 44 2.30 -4.46 -0.03
C ILE A 44 1.63 -5.00 1.24
N ASP A 45 2.27 -5.94 1.96
CA ASP A 45 1.78 -6.54 3.21
C ASP A 45 1.53 -5.47 4.29
N LEU A 46 2.45 -4.50 4.39
CA LEU A 46 2.36 -3.35 5.28
C LEU A 46 1.11 -2.53 4.98
N CYS A 47 0.91 -2.12 3.72
CA CYS A 47 -0.23 -1.30 3.33
C CYS A 47 -1.56 -2.00 3.63
N LEU A 48 -1.68 -3.28 3.27
CA LEU A 48 -2.93 -4.04 3.45
C LEU A 48 -3.26 -4.36 4.92
N GLY A 49 -2.43 -3.95 5.88
CA GLY A 49 -2.75 -4.01 7.30
C GLY A 49 -2.72 -5.42 7.89
N ALA A 50 -2.02 -6.37 7.26
CA ALA A 50 -1.85 -7.72 7.79
C ALA A 50 -1.14 -7.72 9.17
N ARG A 51 -0.40 -6.65 9.49
CA ARG A 51 0.34 -6.48 10.74
C ARG A 51 -0.09 -5.18 11.43
N ARG A 52 -0.80 -5.28 12.55
CA ARG A 52 -1.33 -4.12 13.30
C ARG A 52 -0.28 -3.34 14.09
N ASN A 53 0.95 -3.85 14.21
CA ASN A 53 2.01 -3.23 14.99
C ASN A 53 3.37 -3.48 14.32
N VAL A 54 3.61 -2.80 13.21
CA VAL A 54 4.89 -2.90 12.50
C VAL A 54 5.87 -1.95 13.16
N GLN A 55 6.95 -2.50 13.70
CA GLN A 55 8.06 -1.70 14.19
C GLN A 55 8.89 -1.21 13.01
N PHE A 56 9.21 0.08 13.02
CA PHE A 56 10.13 0.72 12.07
C PHE A 56 11.43 1.06 12.77
N SER A 57 12.51 0.96 12.01
CA SER A 57 13.84 1.36 12.42
C SER A 57 14.46 2.23 11.34
N ASP A 58 15.54 2.94 11.68
CA ASP A 58 16.33 3.73 10.73
C ASP A 58 16.84 2.88 9.55
N ALA A 59 17.00 1.57 9.75
CA ALA A 59 17.39 0.61 8.71
C ALA A 59 16.30 0.39 7.63
N ASP A 60 15.06 0.79 7.89
CA ASP A 60 13.98 0.72 6.92
C ASP A 60 13.96 1.91 5.94
N PHE A 61 14.81 2.91 6.14
CA PHE A 61 14.96 4.05 5.22
C PHE A 61 16.03 3.76 4.17
N PHE A 62 15.74 4.12 2.92
CA PHE A 62 16.73 3.93 1.85
C PHE A 62 17.99 4.73 2.12
N GLY A 63 19.14 4.05 2.10
CA GLY A 63 20.42 4.67 2.45
C GLY A 63 20.52 5.19 3.88
N LEU A 64 19.65 4.72 4.79
CA LEU A 64 19.52 5.24 6.17
C LEU A 64 19.11 6.72 6.23
N ASP A 65 18.55 7.28 5.15
CA ASP A 65 18.11 8.66 5.11
C ASP A 65 16.73 8.83 5.76
N ILE A 66 16.74 9.11 7.06
CA ILE A 66 15.55 9.43 7.86
C ILE A 66 14.96 10.82 7.60
N THR A 67 15.64 11.66 6.81
CA THR A 67 15.15 13.01 6.47
C THR A 67 14.10 12.97 5.38
N THR A 68 14.14 11.93 4.54
CA THR A 68 13.11 11.63 3.55
C THR A 68 12.09 10.65 4.17
N PRO A 69 10.78 10.92 4.11
CA PRO A 69 9.80 9.98 4.66
C PRO A 69 9.68 8.72 3.79
N ILE A 70 9.43 7.58 4.44
CA ILE A 70 8.95 6.38 3.75
C ILE A 70 7.53 6.67 3.26
N SER A 71 7.25 6.36 2.00
CA SER A 71 5.90 6.45 1.42
C SER A 71 5.59 5.21 0.62
N ILE A 72 4.53 4.49 0.99
CA ILE A 72 4.02 3.35 0.24
C ILE A 72 2.56 3.64 -0.09
N THR A 73 2.16 3.44 -1.34
CA THR A 73 0.79 3.69 -1.80
C THR A 73 0.32 2.56 -2.71
N LEU A 74 -0.84 2.01 -2.39
CA LEU A 74 -1.54 1.02 -3.19
C LEU A 74 -2.86 1.62 -3.69
N THR A 75 -3.06 1.57 -5.01
CA THR A 75 -4.38 1.83 -5.59
C THR A 75 -5.05 0.48 -5.81
N LEU A 76 -6.22 0.29 -5.22
CA LEU A 76 -7.02 -0.92 -5.34
C LEU A 76 -8.26 -0.63 -6.20
N GLY A 77 -8.61 -1.56 -7.08
CA GLY A 77 -9.85 -1.50 -7.85
C GLY A 77 -10.68 -2.76 -7.65
N ASP A 78 -11.93 -2.71 -8.10
CA ASP A 78 -12.90 -3.80 -8.01
C ASP A 78 -13.13 -4.25 -6.56
N LEU A 79 -13.17 -3.27 -5.65
CA LEU A 79 -13.49 -3.46 -4.25
C LEU A 79 -14.95 -3.91 -4.14
N ASP A 80 -15.15 -5.17 -3.76
CA ASP A 80 -16.48 -5.73 -3.50
C ASP A 80 -17.02 -5.22 -2.15
N ASP A 81 -18.35 -5.24 -1.96
CA ASP A 81 -19.02 -4.73 -0.76
C ASP A 81 -18.48 -5.39 0.53
N SER A 82 -18.03 -6.64 0.45
CA SER A 82 -17.43 -7.40 1.56
C SER A 82 -16.03 -6.91 1.98
N MET A 83 -15.25 -6.33 1.05
CA MET A 83 -13.93 -5.75 1.32
C MET A 83 -14.01 -4.39 2.00
N ARG A 84 -15.18 -3.72 1.96
CA ARG A 84 -15.46 -2.51 2.74
C ARG A 84 -15.47 -2.80 4.26
N THR A 85 -15.63 -4.06 4.64
CA THR A 85 -15.83 -4.51 6.04
C THR A 85 -14.59 -5.12 6.67
N LEU A 86 -13.51 -5.38 5.91
CA LEU A 86 -12.25 -5.87 6.50
C LEU A 86 -11.74 -4.78 7.46
N GLU A 87 -11.47 -5.12 8.72
CA GLU A 87 -11.23 -4.13 9.79
C GLU A 87 -10.09 -3.12 9.50
N GLY A 88 -9.18 -3.44 8.56
CA GLY A 88 -8.16 -2.53 8.02
C GLY A 88 -8.63 -1.56 6.93
N PHE A 89 -9.75 -1.86 6.25
CA PHE A 89 -10.44 -1.00 5.28
C PHE A 89 -11.60 -0.23 5.91
N GLY A 90 -12.37 -0.87 6.79
CA GLY A 90 -13.56 -0.29 7.43
C GLY A 90 -13.27 0.90 8.35
N ALA A 91 -12.07 0.98 8.92
CA ALA A 91 -11.64 2.14 9.71
C ALA A 91 -11.48 3.42 8.86
N PHE A 92 -11.12 3.27 7.58
CA PHE A 92 -10.77 4.39 6.70
C PHE A 92 -11.83 4.68 5.60
N LEU A 93 -12.76 3.76 5.36
CA LEU A 93 -13.83 3.91 4.36
C LEU A 93 -15.15 4.51 4.90
N ARG A 94 -15.12 5.35 5.94
CA ARG A 94 -16.37 5.95 6.46
C ARG A 94 -16.98 6.97 5.50
N GLY A 95 -18.10 6.58 4.87
CA GLY A 95 -19.09 7.48 4.30
C GLY A 95 -20.30 6.68 3.79
N PRO A 96 -21.55 7.02 4.17
CA PRO A 96 -22.73 6.31 3.67
C PRO A 96 -23.00 6.76 2.23
N GLY A 97 -23.19 5.81 1.34
CA GLY A 97 -23.49 6.12 -0.06
C GLY A 97 -23.74 4.87 -0.86
N HIS A 98 -24.89 4.25 -0.60
CA HIS A 98 -25.49 3.29 -1.51
C HIS A 98 -25.91 4.07 -2.77
N HIS A 99 -25.15 3.92 -3.86
CA HIS A 99 -25.61 4.30 -5.20
C HIS A 99 -25.26 3.17 -6.15
N ALA A 100 -26.24 2.27 -6.33
CA ALA A 100 -26.40 1.55 -7.57
C ALA A 100 -26.62 2.60 -8.70
N ASP A 101 -26.11 2.30 -9.88
CA ASP A 101 -26.13 3.15 -11.09
C ASP A 101 -25.19 4.37 -11.08
N THR A 102 -23.91 4.11 -11.31
CA THR A 102 -23.08 4.86 -12.27
C THR A 102 -21.78 4.07 -12.45
N GLY A 103 -21.28 3.91 -13.69
CA GLY A 103 -20.10 3.12 -14.03
C GLY A 103 -18.76 3.70 -13.55
N VAL A 104 -18.69 4.14 -12.29
CA VAL A 104 -17.46 4.49 -11.59
C VAL A 104 -16.94 3.21 -10.94
N LEU A 105 -15.83 2.70 -11.43
CA LEU A 105 -15.13 1.59 -10.79
C LEU A 105 -14.70 2.08 -9.40
N ASP A 106 -15.31 1.57 -8.35
CA ASP A 106 -14.90 1.86 -6.97
C ASP A 106 -13.40 1.56 -6.80
N SER A 107 -12.60 2.63 -6.74
CA SER A 107 -11.17 2.58 -6.47
C SER A 107 -10.86 3.29 -5.17
N GLY A 108 -10.16 2.58 -4.29
CA GLY A 108 -9.64 3.12 -3.04
C GLY A 108 -8.12 3.19 -3.11
N GLU A 109 -7.56 4.24 -2.52
CA GLU A 109 -6.13 4.33 -2.28
C GLU A 109 -5.85 4.03 -0.81
N MET A 110 -4.80 3.26 -0.58
CA MET A 110 -4.28 2.94 0.74
C MET A 110 -2.84 3.40 0.78
N PHE A 111 -2.48 4.21 1.77
CA PHE A 111 -1.13 4.72 1.88
C PHE A 111 -0.59 4.58 3.29
N ILE A 112 0.73 4.41 3.33
CA ILE A 112 1.54 4.43 4.54
C ILE A 112 2.56 5.53 4.39
N ARG A 113 2.66 6.37 5.41
CA ARG A 113 3.70 7.39 5.53
C ARG A 113 4.37 7.30 6.88
N SER A 114 5.69 7.45 6.93
CA SER A 114 6.39 7.62 8.21
C SER A 114 6.14 9.03 8.76
N ALA A 115 5.51 9.12 9.93
CA ALA A 115 5.40 10.32 10.75
C ALA A 115 6.56 10.35 11.75
N GLY A 116 7.74 10.79 11.31
CA GLY A 116 8.97 10.73 12.11
C GLY A 116 9.65 9.35 12.08
N ALA A 117 10.70 9.16 12.89
CA ALA A 117 11.60 8.01 12.77
C ALA A 117 10.97 6.64 13.11
N GLN A 118 9.90 6.59 13.89
CA GLN A 118 9.35 5.32 14.43
C GLN A 118 7.83 5.22 14.43
N GLN A 119 7.12 6.12 13.76
CA GLN A 119 5.66 6.06 13.68
C GLN A 119 5.22 6.02 12.23
N LEU A 120 4.35 5.07 11.90
CA LEU A 120 3.65 5.07 10.63
C LEU A 120 2.24 5.61 10.81
N GLU A 121 1.81 6.39 9.85
CA GLU A 121 0.41 6.70 9.61
C GLU A 121 -0.07 5.86 8.43
N ILE A 122 -1.04 4.98 8.71
CA ILE A 122 -1.78 4.25 7.69
C ILE A 122 -3.09 4.99 7.48
N ALA A 123 -3.42 5.27 6.22
CA ALA A 123 -4.68 5.92 5.87
C ALA A 123 -5.21 5.36 4.55
N ALA A 124 -6.52 5.52 4.34
CA ALA A 124 -7.15 5.26 3.06
C ALA A 124 -7.96 6.47 2.60
N SER A 125 -8.02 6.67 1.29
CA SER A 125 -8.76 7.74 0.63
C SER A 125 -9.48 7.19 -0.59
N ARG A 126 -10.54 7.88 -1.02
CA ARG A 126 -11.08 7.67 -2.38
C ARG A 126 -10.13 8.28 -3.40
N ALA A 127 -9.91 7.57 -4.50
CA ALA A 127 -9.13 8.07 -5.64
C ALA A 127 -9.92 9.15 -6.41
#